data_AF-A0A7X6UXD6-F1
#
_entry.id   AF-A0A7X6UXD6-F1
#
_cell.length_a   1.000
_cell.length_b   1.000
_cell.length_c   1.000
_cell.angle_alpha   90.00
_cell.angle_beta   90.00
_cell.angle_gamma   90.00
#
_symmetry.space_group_name_H-M   'P 1'
#
loop_
_entity.id
_entity.type
_entity.pdbx_description
1 polymer ?
#
loop_
_entity_poly.entity_id
_entity_poly.type
_entity_poly.pdbx_seq_one_letter_code
_entity_poly.pdbx_strand_id
1 'polypeptide(L)'
;MFPEHIQNFKPQIYLAQSELSGPGADLLKKFFASIKSNEFNKAMEQLKKLRLDFPSSANAFAAGYDLLAMYYYLGLYTNAVPLGQALLKLNPGEPWQSSIKCFLAEALLATNESKGLEKMVKSVETDGKLGPTSVQKSNLLQRIAQNLQKEKDVPKQLQTLIAQETDTTKKVELLMRLAQSYESQGDKKLLLKTYEQV
;
A
#
# COMPACT_ATOMS: atom_id res chain seq x y z
N MET A 1 -9.60 -18.22 -7.20
CA MET A 1 -8.97 -18.96 -6.09
C MET A 1 -8.12 -17.96 -5.32
N PHE A 2 -8.45 -17.68 -4.06
CA PHE A 2 -7.72 -16.70 -3.26
C PHE A 2 -6.35 -17.29 -2.85
N PRO A 3 -5.27 -16.49 -2.80
CA PRO A 3 -3.95 -16.96 -2.37
C PRO A 3 -3.96 -17.66 -0.99
N GLU A 4 -2.99 -18.54 -0.72
CA GLU A 4 -2.90 -19.29 0.55
C GLU A 4 -2.90 -18.41 1.82
N HIS A 5 -2.44 -17.14 1.73
CA HIS A 5 -2.49 -16.19 2.84
C HIS A 5 -3.93 -15.77 3.24
N ILE A 6 -4.92 -16.03 2.38
CA ILE A 6 -6.35 -15.78 2.65
C ILE A 6 -7.00 -16.98 3.35
N GLN A 7 -6.47 -18.20 3.19
CA GLN A 7 -7.03 -19.40 3.83
C GLN A 7 -6.72 -19.50 5.32
N ASN A 8 -5.62 -18.88 5.77
CA ASN A 8 -5.23 -18.75 7.18
C ASN A 8 -5.54 -17.37 7.75
N PHE A 9 -6.51 -16.65 7.17
CA PHE A 9 -6.94 -15.33 7.61
C PHE A 9 -7.60 -15.41 8.99
N LYS A 10 -6.80 -15.45 10.05
CA LYS A 10 -7.22 -14.99 11.38
C LYS A 10 -7.02 -13.49 11.35
N PRO A 11 -8.08 -12.67 11.24
CA PRO A 11 -7.90 -11.24 11.27
C PRO A 11 -7.35 -10.88 12.65
N GLN A 12 -6.03 -10.70 12.74
CA GLN A 12 -5.47 -9.58 13.48
C GLN A 12 -5.66 -8.31 12.64
N ILE A 13 -6.81 -8.18 11.95
CA ILE A 13 -7.27 -6.86 11.57
C ILE A 13 -7.60 -6.23 12.91
N TYR A 14 -6.74 -5.31 13.34
CA TYR A 14 -7.06 -4.40 14.43
C TYR A 14 -8.16 -3.48 13.90
N LEU A 15 -9.36 -4.03 13.74
CA LEU A 15 -10.51 -3.26 13.28
C LEU A 15 -10.74 -2.15 14.29
N ALA A 16 -11.13 -1.00 13.76
CA ALA A 16 -11.69 0.05 14.54
C ALA A 16 -12.73 -0.54 15.51
N GLN A 17 -12.44 -0.61 16.81
CA GLN A 17 -13.51 -0.71 17.78
C GLN A 17 -14.19 0.66 17.79
N SER A 18 -15.02 0.89 16.78
CA SER A 18 -16.00 1.97 16.76
C SER A 18 -16.82 1.88 18.03
N GLU A 19 -17.20 3.03 18.57
CA GLU A 19 -18.38 3.06 19.43
C GLU A 19 -19.51 2.42 18.62
N LEU A 20 -20.01 1.25 19.01
CA LEU A 20 -21.11 0.55 18.32
C LEU A 20 -22.46 1.27 18.51
N SER A 21 -22.40 2.60 18.55
CA SER A 21 -23.43 3.60 18.79
C SER A 21 -23.26 4.76 17.79
N GLY A 22 -24.35 5.48 17.51
CA GLY A 22 -24.35 6.60 16.58
C GLY A 22 -24.59 6.24 15.10
N PRO A 23 -24.51 7.22 14.18
CA PRO A 23 -24.83 7.02 12.77
C PRO A 23 -23.99 5.91 12.13
N GLY A 24 -24.63 5.03 11.36
CA GLY A 24 -23.95 3.93 10.68
C GLY A 24 -23.58 2.72 11.56
N ALA A 25 -23.89 2.72 12.86
CA ALA A 25 -23.55 1.61 13.76
C ALA A 25 -24.12 0.25 13.31
N ASP A 26 -25.33 0.22 12.74
CA ASP A 26 -25.92 -1.02 12.22
C ASP A 26 -25.21 -1.57 10.98
N LEU A 27 -24.63 -0.70 10.15
CA LEU A 27 -23.79 -1.11 9.03
C LEU A 27 -22.47 -1.72 9.52
N LEU A 28 -21.88 -1.19 10.60
CA LEU A 28 -20.72 -1.81 11.25
C LEU A 28 -21.05 -3.17 11.86
N LYS A 29 -22.20 -3.31 12.54
CA LYS A 29 -22.64 -4.63 13.05
C LYS A 29 -22.79 -5.65 11.92
N LYS A 30 -23.40 -5.25 10.80
CA LYS A 30 -23.52 -6.09 9.60
C LYS A 30 -22.16 -6.44 8.99
N PHE A 31 -21.25 -5.47 8.93
CA PHE A 31 -19.87 -5.70 8.50
C PHE A 31 -19.20 -6.80 9.33
N PHE A 32 -19.19 -6.69 10.67
CA PHE A 32 -18.59 -7.70 11.53
C PHE A 32 -19.28 -9.06 11.43
N ALA A 33 -20.60 -9.10 11.23
CA ALA A 33 -21.32 -10.35 10.98
C ALA A 33 -20.87 -11.01 9.67
N SER A 34 -20.76 -10.24 8.58
CA SER A 34 -20.25 -10.74 7.30
C SER A 34 -18.79 -11.22 7.37
N ILE A 35 -17.93 -10.55 8.14
CA ILE A 35 -16.55 -11.03 8.39
C ILE A 35 -16.57 -12.39 9.10
N LYS A 36 -17.40 -12.57 10.14
CA LYS A 36 -17.53 -13.86 10.84
C LYS A 36 -18.02 -14.99 9.93
N SER A 37 -18.82 -14.66 8.93
CA SER A 37 -19.32 -15.60 7.93
C SER A 37 -18.43 -15.72 6.68
N ASN A 38 -17.23 -15.12 6.68
CA ASN A 38 -16.30 -15.08 5.54
C ASN A 38 -16.88 -14.46 4.26
N GLU A 39 -17.93 -13.64 4.38
CA GLU A 39 -18.59 -12.96 3.26
C GLU A 39 -17.89 -11.61 2.96
N PHE A 40 -16.62 -11.65 2.55
CA PHE A 40 -15.77 -10.45 2.43
C PHE A 40 -16.31 -9.37 1.47
N ASN A 41 -16.96 -9.77 0.37
CA ASN A 41 -17.58 -8.81 -0.56
C ASN A 41 -18.71 -8.03 0.11
N LYS A 42 -19.63 -8.74 0.80
CA LYS A 42 -20.72 -8.11 1.56
C LYS A 42 -20.17 -7.23 2.67
N ALA A 43 -19.12 -7.67 3.35
CA ALA A 43 -18.45 -6.88 4.39
C ALA A 43 -17.95 -5.54 3.83
N MET A 44 -17.21 -5.56 2.71
CA MET A 44 -16.75 -4.33 2.06
C MET A 44 -17.89 -3.43 1.56
N GLU A 45 -18.99 -4.01 1.08
CA GLU A 45 -20.18 -3.24 0.69
C GLU A 45 -20.79 -2.48 1.87
N GLN A 46 -20.87 -3.09 3.06
CA GLN A 46 -21.38 -2.41 4.26
C GLN A 46 -20.50 -1.20 4.62
N LEU A 47 -19.17 -1.34 4.54
CA LEU A 47 -18.24 -0.24 4.84
C LEU A 47 -18.34 0.89 3.80
N LYS A 48 -18.44 0.54 2.51
CA LYS A 48 -18.64 1.52 1.43
C LYS A 48 -19.95 2.29 1.63
N LYS A 49 -21.03 1.58 1.91
CA LYS A 49 -22.34 2.17 2.17
C LYS A 49 -22.30 3.10 3.38
N LEU A 50 -21.63 2.70 4.46
CA LEU A 50 -21.51 3.54 5.65
C LEU A 50 -20.84 4.88 5.33
N ARG A 51 -19.72 4.85 4.59
CA ARG A 51 -19.01 6.06 4.19
C ARG A 51 -19.81 6.96 3.25
N LEU A 52 -20.70 6.39 2.46
CA LEU A 52 -21.58 7.14 1.55
C LEU A 52 -22.75 7.76 2.30
N ASP A 53 -23.43 6.98 3.14
CA ASP A 53 -24.66 7.40 3.81
C ASP A 53 -24.38 8.30 5.03
N PHE A 54 -23.20 8.16 5.66
CA PHE A 54 -22.82 8.86 6.89
C PHE A 54 -21.41 9.49 6.84
N PRO A 55 -21.05 10.27 5.81
CA PRO A 55 -19.66 10.63 5.49
C PRO A 55 -18.91 11.41 6.59
N SER A 56 -19.64 12.14 7.44
CA SER A 56 -19.06 12.94 8.53
C SER A 56 -19.06 12.23 9.90
N SER A 57 -19.55 10.99 9.98
CA SER A 57 -19.61 10.27 11.24
C SER A 57 -18.25 9.70 11.64
N ALA A 58 -17.98 9.56 12.94
CA ALA A 58 -16.81 8.84 13.44
C ALA A 58 -16.75 7.40 12.89
N ASN A 59 -17.91 6.78 12.74
CA ASN A 59 -18.07 5.46 12.14
C ASN A 59 -17.67 5.43 10.65
N ALA A 60 -17.82 6.52 9.90
CA ALA A 60 -17.35 6.59 8.51
C ALA A 60 -15.83 6.65 8.40
N PHE A 61 -15.16 7.32 9.33
CA PHE A 61 -13.70 7.27 9.39
C PHE A 61 -13.21 5.86 9.75
N ALA A 62 -13.79 5.25 10.79
CA ALA A 62 -13.53 3.87 11.18
C ALA A 62 -13.76 2.89 10.02
N ALA A 63 -14.87 3.01 9.31
CA ALA A 63 -15.18 2.20 8.13
C ALA A 63 -14.20 2.43 6.98
N GLY A 64 -13.68 3.65 6.82
CA GLY A 64 -12.61 3.95 5.87
C GLY A 64 -11.33 3.20 6.20
N TYR A 65 -10.93 3.20 7.47
CA TYR A 65 -9.79 2.43 7.95
C TYR A 65 -9.99 0.92 7.77
N ASP A 66 -11.13 0.37 8.19
CA ASP A 66 -11.41 -1.07 8.08
C ASP A 66 -11.45 -1.51 6.60
N LEU A 67 -11.95 -0.64 5.71
CA LEU A 67 -11.98 -0.88 4.28
C LEU A 67 -10.57 -0.85 3.67
N LEU A 68 -9.69 0.06 4.14
CA LEU A 68 -8.29 0.08 3.75
C LEU A 68 -7.58 -1.23 4.14
N ALA A 69 -7.77 -1.67 5.39
CA ALA A 69 -7.20 -2.93 5.86
C ALA A 69 -7.71 -4.10 5.01
N MET A 70 -9.03 -4.15 4.75
CA MET A 70 -9.63 -5.17 3.88
C MET A 70 -9.04 -5.18 2.47
N TYR A 71 -8.89 -4.01 1.84
CA TYR A 71 -8.27 -3.93 0.53
C TYR A 71 -6.83 -4.44 0.53
N TYR A 72 -6.05 -4.09 1.55
CA TYR A 72 -4.68 -4.61 1.68
C TYR A 72 -4.66 -6.14 1.82
N TYR A 73 -5.42 -6.71 2.75
CA TYR A 73 -5.39 -8.16 3.02
C TYR A 73 -5.94 -9.01 1.87
N LEU A 74 -6.83 -8.44 1.04
CA LEU A 74 -7.34 -9.10 -0.16
C LEU A 74 -6.47 -8.86 -1.41
N GLY A 75 -5.35 -8.15 -1.27
CA GLY A 75 -4.46 -7.82 -2.40
C GLY A 75 -5.02 -6.79 -3.38
N LEU A 76 -6.07 -6.06 -2.99
CA LEU A 76 -6.74 -5.05 -3.81
C LEU A 76 -6.01 -3.70 -3.73
N TYR A 77 -4.70 -3.70 -4.05
CA TYR A 77 -3.81 -2.55 -3.83
C TYR A 77 -4.20 -1.30 -4.64
N THR A 78 -4.77 -1.48 -5.83
CA THR A 78 -5.31 -0.39 -6.67
C THR A 78 -6.41 0.41 -5.97
N ASN A 79 -7.14 -0.22 -5.03
CA ASN A 79 -8.15 0.43 -4.20
C ASN A 79 -7.56 0.91 -2.86
N ALA A 80 -6.61 0.16 -2.29
CA ALA A 80 -5.98 0.46 -1.00
C ALA A 80 -5.20 1.78 -1.05
N VAL A 81 -4.36 1.97 -2.06
CA VAL A 81 -3.48 3.15 -2.19
C VAL A 81 -4.27 4.47 -2.20
N PRO A 82 -5.24 4.71 -3.10
CA PRO A 82 -5.98 5.96 -3.12
C PRO A 82 -6.80 6.18 -1.84
N LEU A 83 -7.32 5.10 -1.23
CA LEU A 83 -8.05 5.19 0.04
C LEU A 83 -7.13 5.60 1.19
N GLY A 84 -5.97 4.97 1.32
CA GLY A 84 -4.99 5.29 2.37
C GLY A 84 -4.51 6.74 2.26
N GLN A 85 -4.22 7.21 1.04
CA GLN A 85 -3.89 8.61 0.79
C GLN A 85 -5.02 9.56 1.18
N ALA A 86 -6.27 9.23 0.84
CA ALA A 86 -7.43 10.05 1.21
C ALA A 86 -7.64 10.13 2.72
N LEU A 87 -7.45 9.02 3.45
CA LEU A 87 -7.56 9.01 4.91
C LEU A 87 -6.46 9.82 5.59
N LEU A 88 -5.20 9.76 5.10
CA LEU A 88 -4.11 10.56 5.65
C LEU A 88 -4.30 12.07 5.43
N LYS A 89 -4.99 12.48 4.37
CA LYS A 89 -5.34 13.90 4.15
C LYS A 89 -6.27 14.47 5.22
N LEU A 90 -6.97 13.62 5.96
CA LEU A 90 -7.80 14.02 7.09
C LEU A 90 -6.96 14.31 8.36
N ASN A 91 -5.63 14.18 8.28
CA ASN A 91 -4.70 14.35 9.40
C ASN A 91 -5.15 13.58 10.67
N PRO A 92 -5.36 12.25 10.56
CA PRO A 92 -5.79 11.48 11.72
C PRO A 92 -4.72 11.52 12.81
N GLY A 93 -5.16 11.50 14.07
CA GLY A 93 -4.25 11.32 15.20
C GLY A 93 -3.79 9.87 15.36
N GLU A 94 -2.91 9.65 16.32
CA GLU A 94 -2.48 8.30 16.68
C GLU A 94 -3.58 7.55 17.47
N PRO A 95 -3.67 6.21 17.34
CA PRO A 95 -2.79 5.30 16.59
C PRO A 95 -3.17 5.12 15.09
N TRP A 96 -4.19 5.83 14.59
CA TRP A 96 -4.69 5.67 13.23
C TRP A 96 -3.68 6.07 12.17
N GLN A 97 -3.00 7.19 12.39
CA GLN A 97 -2.03 7.74 11.45
C GLN A 97 -0.94 6.71 11.12
N SER A 98 -0.34 6.14 12.16
CA SER A 98 0.70 5.12 12.06
C SER A 98 0.21 3.85 11.37
N SER A 99 -0.98 3.39 11.73
CA SER A 99 -1.59 2.20 11.12
C SER A 99 -1.90 2.39 9.63
N ILE A 100 -2.49 3.53 9.25
CA ILE A 100 -2.80 3.87 7.85
C ILE A 100 -1.51 4.00 7.03
N LYS A 101 -0.47 4.66 7.57
CA LYS A 101 0.84 4.76 6.91
C LYS A 101 1.43 3.37 6.64
N CYS A 102 1.30 2.43 7.56
CA CYS A 102 1.77 1.06 7.36
C CYS A 102 0.99 0.32 6.27
N PHE A 103 -0.35 0.34 6.29
CA PHE A 103 -1.14 -0.29 5.21
C PHE A 103 -0.86 0.34 3.85
N LEU A 104 -0.71 1.66 3.80
CA LEU A 104 -0.38 2.37 2.57
C LEU A 104 1.02 2.00 2.07
N ALA A 105 2.03 1.99 2.94
CA ALA A 105 3.38 1.63 2.57
C ALA A 105 3.48 0.17 2.09
N GLU A 106 2.77 -0.74 2.73
CA GLU A 106 2.67 -2.14 2.29
C GLU A 106 2.02 -2.27 0.92
N ALA A 107 0.91 -1.55 0.68
CA ALA A 107 0.23 -1.55 -0.61
C ALA A 107 1.10 -0.95 -1.73
N LEU A 108 1.80 0.16 -1.46
CA LEU A 108 2.72 0.79 -2.41
C LEU A 108 3.93 -0.11 -2.70
N LEU A 109 4.47 -0.77 -1.69
CA LEU A 109 5.56 -1.73 -1.87
C LEU A 109 5.13 -2.92 -2.75
N ALA A 110 3.89 -3.40 -2.58
CA ALA A 110 3.34 -4.46 -3.41
C ALA A 110 3.11 -4.04 -4.88
N THR A 111 2.97 -2.74 -5.15
CA THR A 111 2.90 -2.18 -6.51
C THR A 111 4.26 -1.72 -7.05
N ASN A 112 5.38 -2.08 -6.39
CA ASN A 112 6.75 -1.65 -6.71
C ASN A 112 6.98 -0.12 -6.64
N GLU A 113 6.17 0.60 -5.88
CA GLU A 113 6.34 2.04 -5.63
C GLU A 113 7.10 2.27 -4.32
N SER A 114 8.43 2.20 -4.35
CA SER A 114 9.26 2.29 -3.13
C SER A 114 9.65 3.71 -2.73
N LYS A 115 9.37 4.71 -3.58
CA LYS A 115 9.87 6.08 -3.42
C LYS A 115 9.30 6.73 -2.15
N GLY A 116 10.19 7.10 -1.23
CA GLY A 116 9.82 7.79 0.01
C GLY A 116 9.16 6.90 1.08
N LEU A 117 8.94 5.61 0.81
CA LEU A 117 8.34 4.68 1.78
C LEU A 117 9.18 4.55 3.04
N GLU A 118 10.50 4.49 2.93
CA GLU A 118 11.39 4.37 4.08
C GLU A 118 11.21 5.54 5.06
N LYS A 119 11.15 6.78 4.55
CA LYS A 119 10.90 7.98 5.37
C LYS A 119 9.53 7.91 6.03
N MET A 120 8.50 7.51 5.28
CA MET A 120 7.13 7.37 5.80
C MET A 120 7.09 6.37 6.96
N VAL A 121 7.63 5.15 6.76
CA VAL A 121 7.58 4.07 7.75
C VAL A 121 8.47 4.37 8.96
N LYS A 122 9.61 5.05 8.80
CA LYS A 122 10.42 5.49 9.96
C LYS A 122 9.64 6.40 10.91
N SER A 123 8.73 7.23 10.38
CA SER A 123 7.89 8.16 11.16
C SER A 123 6.71 7.52 11.89
N VAL A 124 6.50 6.21 11.74
CA VAL A 124 5.39 5.49 12.34
C VAL A 124 5.66 5.16 13.81
N GLU A 125 4.71 5.47 14.69
CA GLU A 125 4.66 5.02 16.08
C GLU A 125 4.26 3.54 16.15
N THR A 126 4.81 2.83 17.13
CA THR A 126 4.58 1.38 17.30
C THR A 126 3.86 1.08 18.59
N ASP A 127 3.30 -0.14 18.66
CA ASP A 127 2.76 -0.73 19.88
C ASP A 127 1.56 0.03 20.48
N GLY A 128 0.93 0.91 19.69
CA GLY A 128 -0.38 1.50 19.97
C GLY A 128 -1.53 0.55 19.62
N LYS A 129 -2.73 0.80 20.18
CA LYS A 129 -3.92 -0.09 20.06
C LYS A 129 -4.23 -0.55 18.61
N LEU A 130 -4.00 0.31 17.63
CA LEU A 130 -4.19 0.03 16.20
C LEU A 130 -2.88 0.13 15.40
N GLY A 131 -1.79 0.59 16.04
CA GLY A 131 -0.51 0.81 15.38
C GLY A 131 0.18 -0.51 15.06
N PRO A 132 1.15 -0.51 14.13
CA PRO A 132 1.97 -1.70 13.91
C PRO A 132 2.78 -2.02 15.18
N THR A 133 3.16 -3.28 15.35
CA THR A 133 4.17 -3.64 16.35
C THR A 133 5.56 -3.20 15.88
N SER A 134 6.49 -3.06 16.83
CA SER A 134 7.91 -2.82 16.52
C SER A 134 8.50 -3.85 15.53
N VAL A 135 8.05 -5.11 15.62
CA VAL A 135 8.45 -6.18 14.70
C VAL A 135 7.88 -5.97 13.29
N GLN A 136 6.59 -5.62 13.18
CA GLN A 136 5.95 -5.34 11.89
C GLN A 136 6.62 -4.16 11.17
N LYS A 137 6.91 -3.06 11.90
CA LYS A 137 7.64 -1.91 11.35
C LYS A 137 9.03 -2.31 10.84
N SER A 138 9.77 -3.10 11.61
CA SER A 138 11.13 -3.55 11.24
C SER A 138 11.12 -4.44 10.00
N ASN A 139 10.19 -5.39 9.91
CA ASN A 139 10.03 -6.26 8.75
C ASN A 139 9.68 -5.47 7.49
N LEU A 140 8.79 -4.47 7.60
CA LEU A 140 8.43 -3.59 6.49
C LEU A 140 9.64 -2.78 6.01
N LEU A 141 10.41 -2.18 6.92
CA LEU A 141 11.63 -1.45 6.57
C LEU A 141 12.65 -2.34 5.86
N GLN A 142 12.82 -3.58 6.30
CA GLN A 142 13.71 -4.53 5.64
C GLN A 142 13.26 -4.83 4.19
N ARG A 143 11.96 -5.07 3.98
CA ARG A 143 11.41 -5.32 2.63
C ARG A 143 11.53 -4.09 1.73
N ILE A 144 11.31 -2.89 2.27
CA ILE A 144 11.54 -1.63 1.54
C ILE A 144 13.01 -1.53 1.12
N ALA A 145 13.96 -1.78 2.03
CA ALA A 145 15.39 -1.72 1.75
C ALA A 145 15.80 -2.73 0.66
N GLN A 146 15.26 -3.96 0.72
CA GLN A 146 15.47 -4.97 -0.31
C GLN A 146 14.93 -4.53 -1.67
N ASN A 147 13.75 -3.91 -1.72
CA ASN A 147 13.17 -3.45 -2.98
C ASN A 147 13.96 -2.28 -3.58
N LEU A 148 14.38 -1.32 -2.74
CA LEU A 148 15.25 -0.23 -3.17
C LEU A 148 16.61 -0.74 -3.69
N GLN A 149 17.16 -1.79 -3.08
CA GLN A 149 18.38 -2.41 -3.59
C GLN A 149 18.16 -3.06 -4.97
N LYS A 150 17.06 -3.81 -5.14
CA LYS A 150 16.69 -4.37 -6.45
C LYS A 150 16.54 -3.28 -7.50
N GLU A 151 15.85 -2.19 -7.18
CA GLU A 151 15.69 -1.03 -8.07
C GLU A 151 17.05 -0.40 -8.45
N LYS A 152 18.01 -0.31 -7.52
CA LYS A 152 19.37 0.19 -7.79
C LYS A 152 20.17 -0.71 -8.74
N ASP A 153 19.89 -2.01 -8.76
CA ASP A 153 20.60 -2.96 -9.62
C ASP A 153 20.05 -2.99 -11.06
N VAL A 154 18.82 -2.49 -11.29
CA VAL A 154 18.16 -2.47 -12.62
C VAL A 154 19.01 -1.79 -13.70
N PRO A 155 19.58 -0.57 -13.50
CA PRO A 155 20.41 0.07 -14.52
C PRO A 155 21.59 -0.79 -14.96
N LYS A 156 22.26 -1.47 -14.02
CA LYS A 156 23.42 -2.32 -14.33
C LYS A 156 23.03 -3.53 -15.17
N GLN A 157 21.88 -4.14 -14.87
CA GLN A 157 21.34 -5.26 -15.65
C GLN A 157 20.97 -4.80 -17.07
N LEU A 158 20.28 -3.66 -17.20
CA LEU A 158 19.91 -3.08 -18.49
C LEU A 158 21.14 -2.71 -19.33
N GLN A 159 22.17 -2.09 -18.73
CA GLN A 159 23.43 -1.80 -19.42
C GLN A 159 24.10 -3.07 -19.96
N THR A 160 24.06 -4.16 -19.21
CA THR A 160 24.61 -5.46 -19.66
C THR A 160 23.84 -6.00 -20.87
N LEU A 161 22.51 -5.91 -20.85
CA LEU A 161 21.67 -6.32 -21.98
C LEU A 161 21.89 -5.44 -23.22
N ILE A 162 21.97 -4.12 -23.05
CA ILE A 162 22.23 -3.15 -24.13
C ILE A 162 23.57 -3.42 -24.82
N ALA A 163 24.60 -3.84 -24.05
CA ALA A 163 25.91 -4.16 -24.59
C ALA A 163 25.93 -5.44 -25.44
N GLN A 164 25.01 -6.37 -25.18
CA GLN A 164 24.89 -7.65 -25.88
C GLN A 164 23.87 -7.61 -27.03
N GLU A 165 23.00 -6.60 -27.05
CA GLU A 165 21.94 -6.48 -28.05
C GLU A 165 22.48 -5.94 -29.38
N THR A 166 22.14 -6.65 -30.45
CA THR A 166 22.56 -6.35 -31.83
C THR A 166 21.43 -5.76 -32.66
N ASP A 167 20.18 -6.03 -32.28
CA ASP A 167 18.98 -5.46 -32.90
C ASP A 167 18.79 -4.01 -32.45
N THR A 168 18.80 -3.08 -33.41
CA THR A 168 18.69 -1.64 -33.13
C THR A 168 17.37 -1.27 -32.45
N THR A 169 16.26 -1.90 -32.83
CA THR A 169 14.93 -1.61 -32.26
C THR A 169 14.88 -2.04 -30.81
N LYS A 170 15.31 -3.28 -30.52
CA LYS A 170 15.38 -3.79 -29.14
C LYS A 170 16.34 -3.00 -28.28
N LYS A 171 17.47 -2.56 -28.86
CA LYS A 171 18.44 -1.72 -28.16
C LYS A 171 17.84 -0.38 -27.74
N VAL A 172 17.06 0.26 -28.61
CA VAL A 172 16.32 1.50 -28.29
C VAL A 172 15.28 1.24 -27.19
N GLU A 173 14.52 0.14 -27.25
CA GLU A 173 13.57 -0.22 -26.18
C GLU A 173 14.27 -0.39 -24.82
N LEU A 174 15.44 -1.03 -24.78
CA LEU A 174 16.22 -1.20 -23.56
C LEU A 174 16.78 0.13 -23.05
N LEU A 175 17.23 1.02 -23.94
CA LEU A 175 17.66 2.38 -23.58
C LEU A 175 16.51 3.20 -22.99
N MET A 176 15.28 3.05 -23.51
CA MET A 176 14.09 3.68 -22.93
C MET A 176 13.77 3.18 -21.52
N ARG A 177 13.88 1.86 -21.29
CA ARG A 177 13.74 1.30 -19.94
C ARG A 177 14.85 1.78 -19.00
N LEU A 178 16.08 1.95 -19.50
CA LEU A 178 17.21 2.47 -18.73
C LEU A 178 16.98 3.93 -18.34
N ALA A 179 16.50 4.76 -19.28
CA ALA A 179 16.12 6.14 -19.02
C ALA A 179 15.03 6.22 -17.95
N GLN A 180 13.96 5.42 -18.06
CA GLN A 180 12.91 5.34 -17.05
C GLN A 180 13.44 4.94 -15.67
N SER A 181 14.42 4.02 -15.61
CA SER A 181 15.06 3.64 -14.36
C SER A 181 15.90 4.77 -13.76
N TYR A 182 16.61 5.57 -14.55
CA TYR A 182 17.34 6.73 -14.04
C TYR A 182 16.40 7.85 -13.60
N GLU A 183 15.28 8.04 -14.30
CA GLU A 183 14.25 9.00 -13.92
C GLU A 183 13.62 8.65 -12.57
N SER A 184 13.26 7.38 -12.34
CA SER A 184 12.67 6.94 -11.07
C SER A 184 13.63 7.11 -9.88
N GLN A 185 14.92 6.87 -10.11
CA GLN A 185 16.00 7.08 -9.13
C GLN A 185 16.41 8.56 -8.97
N GLY A 186 15.99 9.44 -9.88
CA GLY A 186 16.35 10.86 -9.88
C GLY A 186 17.76 11.17 -10.38
N ASP A 187 18.44 10.24 -11.07
CA ASP A 187 19.78 10.46 -11.64
C ASP A 187 19.68 11.20 -12.99
N LYS A 188 19.48 12.52 -12.90
CA LYS A 188 19.30 13.39 -14.08
C LYS A 188 20.49 13.35 -15.05
N LYS A 189 21.71 13.14 -14.55
CA LYS A 189 22.92 13.12 -15.39
C LYS A 189 22.93 11.87 -16.26
N LEU A 190 22.71 10.70 -15.67
CA LEU A 190 22.66 9.44 -16.41
C LEU A 190 21.42 9.34 -17.30
N LEU A 191 20.30 9.94 -16.88
CA LEU A 191 19.10 10.08 -17.71
C LEU A 191 19.40 10.78 -19.04
N LEU A 192 19.97 12.00 -19.00
CA LEU A 192 20.29 12.77 -20.20
C LEU A 192 21.26 12.02 -21.12
N LYS A 193 22.32 11.44 -20.55
CA LYS A 193 23.29 10.63 -21.29
C LYS A 193 22.65 9.41 -21.97
N THR A 194 21.58 8.86 -21.39
CA THR A 194 20.86 7.72 -21.98
C THR A 194 20.01 8.15 -23.15
N TYR A 195 19.36 9.32 -23.09
CA TYR A 195 18.60 9.87 -24.21
C TYR A 195 19.47 10.24 -25.42
N GLU A 196 20.73 10.60 -25.22
CA GLU A 196 21.69 10.86 -26.31
C GLU A 196 22.06 9.60 -27.11
N GLN A 197 21.76 8.41 -26.59
CA GLN A 197 22.07 7.12 -27.23
C GLN A 197 20.87 6.49 -27.94
N VAL A 198 19.68 7.05 -27.75
CA VAL A 198 18.43 6.65 -28.41
C VAL A 198 18.40 7.24 -29.81
#